data_AF-A0A7J5YNZ8-F1
#
_entry.id   AF-A0A7J5YNZ8-F1
#
_cell.length_a   1.000
_cell.length_b   1.000
_cell.length_c   1.000
_cell.angle_alpha   90.00
_cell.angle_beta   90.00
_cell.angle_gamma   90.00
#
_symmetry.space_group_name_H-M   'P 1'
#
loop_
_entity.id
_entity.type
_entity.pdbx_description
1 polymer ?
#
loop_
_entity_poly.entity_id
_entity_poly.type
_entity_poly.pdbx_seq_one_letter_code
_entity_poly.pdbx_strand_id
1 'polypeptide(L)'
;MTTKGIYEMMRKECVRRPAAEKVWEKVMCEMDVRKIWWNLRHFDSGVKRECDVCKVGVENCMHEFVECSELRGFFERMKEMVYRCWDEKEIKTRNWKELWLFGWRGKMCGHNVNLLNLVLSHARYAVKLRRNVAHFEGKIVSVWDLMVGTIKRDIRLLYIHMGKEEFSDFQQVLKMNPDFEDAKVSLKQTLLDQQRKIDRGY
;
A
#
# COMPACT_ATOMS: atom_id res chain seq x y z
N MET A 1 8.75 17.12 3.53
CA MET A 1 8.16 16.21 4.54
C MET A 1 8.63 14.77 4.30
N THR A 2 9.12 14.05 5.32
CA THR A 2 9.64 12.67 5.19
C THR A 2 8.55 11.63 5.43
N THR A 3 8.68 10.41 4.89
CA THR A 3 7.79 9.27 5.18
C THR A 3 7.66 9.02 6.68
N LYS A 4 8.75 9.23 7.43
CA LYS A 4 8.77 9.15 8.89
C LYS A 4 7.85 10.19 9.55
N GLY A 5 7.88 11.44 9.07
CA GLY A 5 7.00 12.51 9.57
C GLY A 5 5.53 12.24 9.28
N ILE A 6 5.21 11.75 8.08
CA ILE A 6 3.85 11.32 7.71
C ILE A 6 3.34 10.23 8.68
N TYR A 7 4.17 9.22 8.95
CA TYR A 7 3.82 8.13 9.86
C TYR A 7 3.78 8.53 11.34
N GLU A 8 4.53 9.55 11.76
CA GLU A 8 4.46 10.10 13.12
C GLU A 8 3.17 10.90 13.33
N MET A 9 2.72 11.64 12.32
CA MET A 9 1.43 12.33 12.32
C MET A 9 0.26 11.34 12.37
N MET A 10 0.27 10.30 11.52
CA MET A 10 -0.74 9.22 11.54
C MET A 10 -0.81 8.49 12.90
N ARG A 11 0.32 8.38 13.60
CA ARG A 11 0.41 7.66 14.89
C ARG A 11 -0.30 8.37 16.05
N LYS A 12 -0.39 9.70 16.02
CA LYS A 12 -1.05 10.51 17.06
C LYS A 12 -2.57 10.30 17.08
N GLU A 13 -3.16 9.91 15.95
CA GLU A 13 -4.62 9.80 15.75
C GLU A 13 -5.08 8.34 15.54
N CYS A 14 -4.47 7.38 16.25
CA CYS A 14 -4.82 5.95 16.21
C CYS A 14 -4.67 5.22 14.86
N VAL A 15 -4.07 5.83 13.83
CA VAL A 15 -3.68 5.11 12.61
C VAL A 15 -2.33 4.46 12.85
N ARG A 16 -2.37 3.21 13.36
CA ARG A 16 -1.16 2.44 13.62
C ARG A 16 -0.45 2.15 12.30
N ARG A 17 0.84 2.52 12.21
CA ARG A 17 1.78 2.03 11.19
C ARG A 17 1.55 0.51 11.07
N PRO A 18 1.32 -0.06 9.86
CA PRO A 18 1.12 -1.49 9.72
C PRO A 18 2.24 -2.20 10.47
N ALA A 19 1.91 -3.04 11.46
CA ALA A 19 2.89 -3.65 12.36
C ALA A 19 4.02 -4.34 11.58
N ALA A 20 3.66 -4.87 10.41
CA ALA A 20 4.53 -5.21 9.30
C ALA A 20 5.74 -4.26 9.20
N GLU A 21 5.60 -3.00 8.79
CA GLU A 21 6.74 -2.14 8.43
C GLU A 21 7.77 -1.95 9.54
N LYS A 22 7.34 -1.86 10.81
CA LYS A 22 8.28 -1.73 11.95
C LYS A 22 9.02 -3.02 12.24
N VAL A 23 8.35 -4.16 12.07
CA VAL A 23 8.95 -5.49 12.21
C VAL A 23 9.91 -5.74 11.05
N TRP A 24 9.52 -5.40 9.81
CA TRP A 24 10.37 -5.59 8.63
C TRP A 24 11.62 -4.70 8.66
N GLU A 25 11.54 -3.42 9.05
CA GLU A 25 12.73 -2.56 9.19
C GLU A 25 13.76 -3.13 10.17
N LYS A 26 13.29 -3.66 11.31
CA LYS A 26 14.16 -4.14 12.39
C LYS A 26 14.69 -5.56 12.16
N VAL A 27 13.90 -6.42 11.52
CA VAL A 27 14.26 -7.82 11.25
C VAL A 27 15.07 -7.96 9.94
N MET A 28 14.85 -7.10 8.95
CA MET A 28 15.40 -7.30 7.60
C MET A 28 16.71 -6.56 7.29
N CYS A 29 17.14 -5.61 8.13
CA CYS A 29 18.42 -4.93 7.93
C CYS A 29 19.64 -5.84 8.15
N GLU A 30 19.50 -6.92 8.92
CA GLU A 30 20.61 -7.80 9.32
C GLU A 30 20.50 -9.22 8.74
N MET A 31 19.40 -9.54 8.04
CA MET A 31 19.15 -10.89 7.53
C MET A 31 19.50 -11.04 6.05
N ASP A 32 20.27 -12.10 5.75
CA ASP A 32 20.46 -12.62 4.39
C ASP A 32 19.10 -12.90 3.73
N VAL A 33 18.90 -12.38 2.51
CA VAL A 33 17.72 -12.61 1.66
C VAL A 33 17.36 -14.09 1.59
N ARG A 34 18.34 -15.01 1.54
CA ARG A 34 18.08 -16.46 1.54
C ARG A 34 17.46 -16.94 2.85
N LYS A 35 17.94 -16.44 4.00
CA LYS A 35 17.36 -16.74 5.32
C LYS A 35 15.96 -16.15 5.46
N ILE A 36 15.71 -14.99 4.86
CA ILE A 36 14.36 -14.37 4.82
C ILE A 36 13.40 -15.27 4.06
N TRP A 37 13.75 -15.71 2.85
CA TRP A 37 12.92 -16.64 2.06
C TRP A 37 12.68 -17.96 2.77
N TRP A 38 13.72 -18.52 3.41
CA TRP A 38 13.58 -19.73 4.19
C TRP A 38 12.61 -19.50 5.35
N ASN A 39 12.77 -18.42 6.12
CA ASN A 39 11.85 -18.07 7.21
C ASN A 39 10.43 -17.85 6.72
N LEU A 40 10.18 -17.14 5.61
CA LEU A 40 8.82 -16.91 5.12
C LEU A 40 8.09 -18.18 4.69
N ARG A 41 8.82 -19.22 4.27
CA ARG A 41 8.24 -20.53 3.97
C ARG A 41 7.93 -21.35 5.22
N HIS A 42 8.66 -21.11 6.31
CA HIS A 42 8.51 -21.84 7.57
C HIS A 42 7.74 -21.02 8.64
N PHE A 43 7.51 -19.74 8.40
CA PHE A 43 6.63 -18.87 9.17
C PHE A 43 5.23 -19.45 9.00
N ASP A 44 4.70 -20.03 10.07
CA ASP A 44 3.48 -20.83 10.13
C ASP A 44 3.56 -22.29 9.64
N SER A 45 4.73 -22.94 9.61
CA SER A 45 4.81 -24.39 9.29
C SER A 45 4.02 -25.30 10.26
N GLY A 46 3.64 -24.78 11.43
CA GLY A 46 2.76 -25.46 12.38
C GLY A 46 1.26 -25.25 12.13
N VAL A 47 0.87 -24.28 11.29
CA VAL A 47 -0.53 -23.96 11.00
C VAL A 47 -0.94 -24.68 9.72
N LYS A 48 -1.56 -25.86 9.84
CA LYS A 48 -2.11 -26.62 8.72
C LYS A 48 -3.49 -26.11 8.29
N ARG A 49 -3.66 -24.79 8.26
CA ARG A 49 -4.94 -24.18 7.91
C ARG A 49 -5.02 -24.03 6.40
N GLU A 50 -6.13 -24.43 5.79
CA GLU A 50 -6.41 -24.15 4.39
C GLU A 50 -6.69 -22.65 4.18
N CYS A 51 -6.26 -22.12 3.03
CA CYS A 51 -6.48 -20.73 2.67
C CYS A 51 -7.98 -20.43 2.57
N ASP A 52 -8.45 -19.44 3.33
CA ASP A 52 -9.87 -19.09 3.33
C ASP A 52 -10.38 -18.55 2.00
N VAL A 53 -9.46 -18.09 1.13
CA VAL A 53 -9.79 -17.50 -0.17
C VAL A 53 -9.83 -18.56 -1.25
N CYS A 54 -8.72 -19.28 -1.48
CA CYS A 54 -8.64 -20.23 -2.59
C CYS A 54 -9.11 -21.65 -2.23
N LYS A 55 -9.20 -21.99 -0.93
CA LYS A 55 -9.58 -23.32 -0.42
C LYS A 55 -8.70 -24.49 -0.90
N VAL A 56 -7.55 -24.23 -1.52
CA VAL A 56 -6.66 -25.26 -2.09
C VAL A 56 -5.29 -25.30 -1.40
N GLY A 57 -4.68 -24.14 -1.15
CA GLY A 57 -3.34 -24.08 -0.56
C GLY A 57 -3.37 -24.02 0.97
N VAL A 58 -2.29 -24.51 1.60
CA VAL A 58 -2.03 -24.26 3.03
C VAL A 58 -1.63 -22.79 3.20
N GLU A 59 -2.28 -22.12 4.15
CA GLU A 59 -2.01 -20.73 4.47
C GLU A 59 -0.65 -20.62 5.17
N ASN A 60 0.33 -20.09 4.43
CA ASN A 60 1.65 -19.68 4.92
C ASN A 60 1.97 -18.30 4.34
N CYS A 61 3.06 -17.65 4.73
CA CYS A 61 3.35 -16.29 4.26
C CYS A 61 3.47 -16.17 2.71
N MET A 62 3.98 -17.22 2.06
CA MET A 62 4.15 -17.27 0.61
C MET A 62 2.83 -17.44 -0.12
N HIS A 63 1.99 -18.37 0.32
CA HIS A 63 0.61 -18.48 -0.12
C HIS A 63 -0.13 -17.17 0.15
N GLU A 64 0.16 -16.55 1.28
CA GLU A 64 -0.48 -15.33 1.73
C GLU A 64 -0.26 -14.22 0.68
N PHE A 65 0.96 -13.92 0.32
CA PHE A 65 1.25 -12.73 -0.50
C PHE A 65 1.57 -12.99 -1.96
N VAL A 66 1.86 -14.23 -2.37
CA VAL A 66 2.49 -14.50 -3.67
C VAL A 66 1.86 -15.68 -4.41
N GLU A 67 1.59 -16.80 -3.72
CA GLU A 67 1.31 -18.09 -4.38
C GLU A 67 -0.18 -18.44 -4.44
N CYS A 68 -1.05 -17.69 -3.76
CA CYS A 68 -2.49 -17.88 -3.88
C CYS A 68 -2.97 -17.64 -5.33
N SER A 69 -3.67 -18.62 -5.91
CA SER A 69 -4.22 -18.53 -7.27
C SER A 69 -5.14 -17.31 -7.46
N GLU A 70 -5.94 -17.02 -6.43
CA GLU A 70 -6.88 -15.89 -6.37
C GLU A 70 -6.18 -14.53 -6.29
N LEU A 71 -4.84 -14.47 -6.24
CA LEU A 71 -4.07 -13.23 -6.32
C LEU A 71 -3.48 -12.99 -7.70
N ARG A 72 -3.44 -13.97 -8.61
CA ARG A 72 -2.71 -13.87 -9.88
C ARG A 72 -3.07 -12.63 -10.69
N GLY A 73 -4.37 -12.38 -10.90
CA GLY A 73 -4.83 -11.22 -11.67
C GLY A 73 -4.48 -9.89 -11.01
N PHE A 74 -4.61 -9.79 -9.69
CA PHE A 74 -4.19 -8.61 -8.94
C PHE A 74 -2.67 -8.40 -9.00
N PHE A 75 -1.90 -9.48 -8.91
CA PHE A 75 -0.44 -9.46 -8.91
C PHE A 75 0.14 -8.96 -10.24
N GLU A 76 -0.38 -9.46 -11.37
CA GLU A 76 0.02 -8.98 -12.69
C GLU A 76 -0.42 -7.53 -12.92
N ARG A 77 -1.64 -7.17 -12.51
CA ARG A 77 -2.10 -5.77 -12.60
C ARG A 77 -1.22 -4.81 -11.79
N MET A 78 -0.79 -5.21 -10.59
CA MET A 78 0.14 -4.43 -9.78
C MET A 78 1.51 -4.29 -10.45
N LYS A 79 2.01 -5.37 -11.05
CA LYS A 79 3.28 -5.38 -11.78
C LYS A 79 3.26 -4.42 -12.97
N GLU A 80 2.21 -4.49 -13.79
CA GLU A 80 2.00 -3.58 -14.91
C GLU A 80 1.91 -2.12 -14.46
N MET A 81 1.14 -1.83 -13.42
CA MET A 81 1.04 -0.48 -12.87
C MET A 81 2.40 0.04 -12.41
N VAL A 82 3.17 -0.77 -11.68
CA VAL A 82 4.50 -0.39 -11.21
C VAL A 82 5.45 -0.14 -12.37
N TYR A 83 5.44 -0.99 -13.41
CA TYR A 83 6.30 -0.83 -14.59
C TYR A 83 5.94 0.41 -15.42
N ARG A 84 4.67 0.81 -15.42
CA ARG A 84 4.22 2.02 -16.12
C ARG A 84 4.56 3.30 -15.37
N CYS A 85 4.53 3.27 -14.04
CA CYS A 85 4.66 4.49 -13.22
C CYS A 85 6.09 4.75 -12.72
N TRP A 86 6.98 3.75 -12.79
CA TRP A 86 8.38 3.86 -12.38
C TRP A 86 9.29 3.28 -13.46
N ASP A 87 10.52 3.78 -13.61
CA ASP A 87 11.44 3.37 -14.67
C ASP A 87 11.51 1.85 -14.82
N GLU A 88 11.02 1.41 -15.97
CA GLU A 88 10.88 0.02 -16.32
C GLU A 88 12.24 -0.70 -16.31
N LYS A 89 13.34 0.00 -16.64
CA LYS A 89 14.68 -0.60 -16.71
C LYS A 89 15.19 -1.01 -15.34
N GLU A 90 15.16 -0.12 -14.36
CA GLU A 90 15.64 -0.42 -13.01
C GLU A 90 14.78 -1.51 -12.35
N ILE A 91 13.46 -1.44 -12.54
CA ILE A 91 12.54 -2.38 -11.91
C ILE A 91 12.60 -3.76 -12.54
N LYS A 92 12.69 -3.88 -13.88
CA LYS A 92 12.74 -5.18 -14.57
C LYS A 92 13.97 -6.02 -14.21
N THR A 93 15.08 -5.39 -13.81
CA THR A 93 16.27 -6.14 -13.38
C THR A 93 16.09 -6.87 -12.05
N ARG A 94 15.07 -6.49 -11.26
CA ARG A 94 14.82 -7.11 -9.95
C ARG A 94 13.83 -8.27 -10.01
N ASN A 95 13.99 -9.16 -9.04
CA ASN A 95 12.99 -10.17 -8.75
C ASN A 95 11.69 -9.49 -8.28
N TRP A 96 10.62 -9.61 -9.08
CA TRP A 96 9.33 -9.01 -8.77
C TRP A 96 8.75 -9.46 -7.42
N LYS A 97 8.93 -10.73 -7.03
CA LYS A 97 8.45 -11.23 -5.73
C LYS A 97 9.18 -10.55 -4.57
N GLU A 98 10.47 -10.28 -4.71
CA GLU A 98 11.25 -9.56 -3.70
C GLU A 98 10.80 -8.10 -3.58
N LEU A 99 10.65 -7.40 -4.73
CA LEU A 99 10.12 -6.04 -4.75
C LEU A 99 8.71 -5.98 -4.14
N TRP A 100 7.85 -6.94 -4.48
CA TRP A 100 6.50 -7.04 -3.95
C TRP A 100 6.48 -7.21 -2.43
N LEU A 101 7.31 -8.09 -1.87
CA LEU A 101 7.29 -8.38 -0.44
C LEU A 101 7.96 -7.28 0.39
N PHE A 102 9.07 -6.72 -0.11
CA PHE A 102 9.95 -5.88 0.70
C PHE A 102 10.00 -4.42 0.25
N GLY A 103 9.37 -4.09 -0.87
CA GLY A 103 9.54 -2.79 -1.49
C GLY A 103 10.94 -2.59 -2.06
N TRP A 104 11.21 -1.35 -2.45
CA TRP A 104 12.49 -0.91 -2.96
C TRP A 104 13.38 -0.41 -1.82
N ARG A 105 14.62 -0.95 -1.76
CA ARG A 105 15.61 -0.62 -0.73
C ARG A 105 16.75 0.28 -1.21
N GLY A 106 16.88 0.48 -2.52
CA GLY A 106 17.97 1.28 -3.12
C GLY A 106 17.60 2.76 -3.27
N LYS A 107 18.51 3.52 -3.88
CA LYS A 107 18.19 4.82 -4.47
C LYS A 107 17.74 4.60 -5.91
N MET A 108 16.66 5.25 -6.34
CA MET A 108 16.30 5.38 -7.76
C MET A 108 16.50 6.84 -8.15
N CYS A 109 17.13 7.09 -9.30
CA CYS A 109 17.25 8.45 -9.81
C CYS A 109 15.91 8.94 -10.34
N GLY A 110 15.50 10.17 -10.01
CA GLY A 110 14.31 10.81 -10.59
C GLY A 110 12.95 10.24 -10.17
N HIS A 111 12.89 9.15 -9.41
CA HIS A 111 11.64 8.52 -9.00
C HIS A 111 11.37 8.60 -7.50
N ASN A 112 10.09 8.77 -7.16
CA ASN A 112 9.65 8.77 -5.77
C ASN A 112 9.55 7.34 -5.23
N VAL A 113 10.67 6.83 -4.71
CA VAL A 113 10.78 5.52 -4.04
C VAL A 113 9.83 5.39 -2.85
N ASN A 114 9.60 6.48 -2.12
CA ASN A 114 8.68 6.48 -0.98
C ASN A 114 7.25 6.21 -1.45
N LEU A 115 6.84 6.81 -2.56
CA LEU A 115 5.52 6.57 -3.15
C LEU A 115 5.38 5.11 -3.64
N LEU A 116 6.41 4.55 -4.28
CA LEU A 116 6.42 3.13 -4.67
C LEU A 116 6.19 2.22 -3.45
N ASN A 117 6.96 2.44 -2.40
CA ASN A 117 6.88 1.65 -1.18
C ASN A 117 5.54 1.83 -0.48
N LEU A 118 4.97 3.04 -0.47
CA LEU A 118 3.64 3.32 0.05
C LEU A 118 2.57 2.51 -0.70
N VAL A 119 2.59 2.53 -2.02
CA VAL A 119 1.64 1.80 -2.88
C VAL A 119 1.76 0.30 -2.67
N LEU A 120 2.97 -0.26 -2.67
CA LEU A 120 3.20 -1.68 -2.41
C LEU A 120 2.75 -2.08 -0.99
N SER A 121 2.93 -1.20 0.00
CA SER A 121 2.47 -1.42 1.37
C SER A 121 0.95 -1.51 1.46
N HIS A 122 0.23 -0.60 0.81
CA HIS A 122 -1.23 -0.63 0.72
C HIS A 122 -1.74 -1.86 -0.04
N ALA A 123 -1.05 -2.26 -1.10
CA ALA A 123 -1.39 -3.45 -1.87
C ALA A 123 -1.30 -4.73 -1.01
N ARG A 124 -0.22 -4.89 -0.23
CA ARG A 124 -0.08 -6.00 0.74
C ARG A 124 -1.14 -5.92 1.84
N TYR A 125 -1.42 -4.71 2.34
CA TYR A 125 -2.47 -4.52 3.36
C TYR A 125 -3.85 -4.92 2.83
N ALA A 126 -4.19 -4.59 1.58
CA ALA A 126 -5.43 -4.99 0.95
C ALA A 126 -5.55 -6.52 0.79
N VAL A 127 -4.45 -7.20 0.47
CA VAL A 127 -4.40 -8.68 0.47
C VAL A 127 -4.74 -9.24 1.84
N LYS A 128 -4.16 -8.68 2.91
CA LYS A 128 -4.45 -9.10 4.29
C LYS A 128 -5.90 -8.82 4.69
N LEU A 129 -6.42 -7.65 4.34
CA LEU A 129 -7.83 -7.29 4.59
C LEU A 129 -8.78 -8.27 3.90
N ARG A 130 -8.54 -8.62 2.64
CA ARG A 130 -9.36 -9.61 1.93
C ARG A 130 -9.41 -10.94 2.70
N ARG A 131 -8.27 -11.42 3.22
CA ARG A 131 -8.24 -12.65 4.02
C ARG A 131 -9.06 -12.55 5.28
N ASN A 132 -8.96 -11.43 5.99
CA ASN A 132 -9.75 -11.22 7.20
C ASN A 132 -11.25 -11.25 6.87
N VAL A 133 -11.68 -10.59 5.79
CA VAL A 133 -13.08 -10.64 5.34
C VAL A 133 -13.49 -12.06 4.96
N ALA A 134 -12.64 -12.81 4.24
CA ALA A 134 -12.93 -14.21 3.90
C ALA A 134 -13.04 -15.10 5.15
N HIS A 135 -12.16 -14.90 6.14
CA HIS A 135 -12.16 -15.69 7.36
C HIS A 135 -13.37 -15.39 8.26
N PHE A 136 -13.62 -14.11 8.55
CA PHE A 136 -14.60 -13.71 9.55
C PHE A 136 -16.01 -13.53 8.98
N GLU A 137 -16.13 -13.17 7.70
CA GLU A 137 -17.42 -12.93 7.05
C GLU A 137 -17.77 -13.98 5.99
N GLY A 138 -16.85 -14.87 5.61
CA GLY A 138 -17.09 -15.85 4.54
C GLY A 138 -17.22 -15.22 3.15
N LYS A 139 -16.81 -13.96 2.97
CA LYS A 139 -16.95 -13.21 1.70
C LYS A 139 -15.62 -13.06 0.99
N ILE A 140 -15.63 -13.23 -0.32
CA ILE A 140 -14.48 -12.91 -1.18
C ILE A 140 -14.72 -11.54 -1.82
N VAL A 141 -13.83 -10.60 -1.51
CA VAL A 141 -13.89 -9.22 -2.01
C VAL A 141 -12.68 -8.90 -2.91
N SER A 142 -12.84 -7.91 -3.78
CA SER A 142 -11.78 -7.44 -4.69
C SER A 142 -10.62 -6.81 -3.91
N VAL A 143 -9.41 -7.36 -4.09
CA VAL A 143 -8.19 -6.79 -3.48
C VAL A 143 -7.92 -5.39 -4.05
N TRP A 144 -8.19 -5.18 -5.34
CA TRP A 144 -7.96 -3.89 -5.98
C TRP A 144 -8.82 -2.79 -5.38
N ASP A 145 -10.10 -3.07 -5.15
CA ASP A 145 -11.04 -2.07 -4.61
C ASP A 145 -10.72 -1.75 -3.15
N LEU A 146 -10.31 -2.76 -2.37
CA LEU A 146 -9.78 -2.55 -1.02
C LEU A 146 -8.53 -1.66 -1.03
N MET A 147 -7.60 -1.91 -1.95
CA MET A 147 -6.37 -1.11 -2.07
C MET A 147 -6.69 0.33 -2.45
N VAL A 148 -7.50 0.55 -3.49
CA VAL A 148 -7.87 1.91 -3.92
C VAL A 148 -8.64 2.63 -2.82
N GLY A 149 -9.59 1.96 -2.16
CA GLY A 149 -10.35 2.54 -1.06
C GLY A 149 -9.47 2.94 0.13
N THR A 150 -8.51 2.09 0.51
CA THR A 150 -7.57 2.40 1.60
C THR A 150 -6.64 3.56 1.26
N ILE A 151 -6.07 3.58 0.04
CA ILE A 151 -5.23 4.71 -0.43
C ILE A 151 -6.03 6.01 -0.45
N LYS A 152 -7.24 6.01 -1.03
CA LYS A 152 -8.10 7.20 -1.09
C LYS A 152 -8.42 7.74 0.30
N ARG A 153 -8.76 6.85 1.25
CA ARG A 153 -9.02 7.23 2.64
C ARG A 153 -7.77 7.84 3.28
N ASP A 154 -6.61 7.21 3.12
CA ASP A 154 -5.38 7.65 3.77
C ASP A 154 -4.88 8.98 3.19
N ILE A 155 -4.97 9.18 1.87
CA ILE A 155 -4.72 10.49 1.22
C ILE A 155 -5.68 11.56 1.77
N ARG A 156 -6.98 11.24 1.91
CA ARG A 156 -7.96 12.17 2.46
C ARG A 156 -7.62 12.58 3.90
N LEU A 157 -7.21 11.62 4.73
CA LEU A 157 -6.80 11.91 6.11
C LEU A 157 -5.54 12.78 6.15
N LEU A 158 -4.55 12.50 5.30
CA LEU A 158 -3.36 13.34 5.17
C LEU A 158 -3.74 14.77 4.74
N TYR A 159 -4.62 14.90 3.76
CA TYR A 159 -5.10 16.20 3.30
C TYR A 159 -5.80 16.99 4.42
N ILE A 160 -6.70 16.34 5.17
CA ILE A 160 -7.42 16.99 6.28
C ILE A 160 -6.43 17.45 7.36
N HIS A 161 -5.39 16.66 7.63
CA HIS A 161 -4.50 16.87 8.76
C HIS A 161 -3.34 17.83 8.48
N MET A 162 -2.83 17.91 7.24
CA MET A 162 -1.73 18.81 6.88
C MET A 162 -2.13 20.29 6.77
N GLY A 163 -3.43 20.62 6.82
CA GLY A 163 -3.89 21.99 6.66
C GLY A 163 -3.74 22.50 5.21
N LYS A 164 -4.53 23.52 4.85
CA LYS A 164 -4.65 24.01 3.46
C LYS A 164 -3.38 24.72 2.94
N GLU A 165 -2.52 25.22 3.83
CA GLU A 165 -1.38 26.06 3.45
C GLU A 165 -0.13 25.27 3.02
N GLU A 166 0.10 24.08 3.58
CA GLU A 166 1.23 23.20 3.20
C GLU A 166 1.00 22.46 1.86
N PHE A 167 -0.18 22.64 1.24
CA PHE A 167 -0.63 21.91 0.05
C PHE A 167 -0.49 22.69 -1.26
N SER A 168 0.05 23.92 -1.25
CA SER A 168 0.33 24.67 -2.50
C SER A 168 1.29 23.89 -3.41
N ASP A 169 2.23 23.14 -2.82
CA ASP A 169 3.15 22.23 -3.51
C ASP A 169 2.41 21.05 -4.18
N PHE A 170 1.29 20.59 -3.62
CA PHE A 170 0.48 19.50 -4.19
C PHE A 170 -0.45 19.98 -5.31
N GLN A 171 -0.94 21.22 -5.26
CA GLN A 171 -1.59 21.85 -6.41
C GLN A 171 -0.61 21.95 -7.60
N GLN A 172 0.68 22.10 -7.32
CA GLN A 172 1.73 22.05 -8.33
C GLN A 172 1.89 20.65 -8.93
N VAL A 173 1.75 19.59 -8.13
CA VAL A 173 1.72 18.18 -8.61
C VAL A 173 0.50 17.90 -9.48
N LEU A 174 -0.67 18.47 -9.18
CA LEU A 174 -1.86 18.37 -10.04
C LEU A 174 -1.71 19.16 -11.35
N LYS A 175 -0.97 20.28 -11.35
CA LYS A 175 -0.57 20.96 -12.60
C LYS A 175 0.37 20.11 -13.46
N MET A 176 1.18 19.24 -12.85
CA MET A 176 2.11 18.34 -13.54
C MET A 176 1.44 17.09 -14.12
N ASN A 177 0.25 16.69 -13.63
CA ASN A 177 -0.52 15.56 -14.17
C ASN A 177 -2.03 15.89 -14.25
N PRO A 178 -2.47 16.54 -15.35
CA PRO A 178 -3.84 17.06 -15.49
C PRO A 178 -4.93 15.99 -15.58
N ASP A 179 -4.58 14.73 -15.85
CA ASP A 179 -5.55 13.66 -16.13
C ASP A 179 -5.95 12.86 -14.89
N PHE A 180 -5.51 13.28 -13.70
CA PHE A 180 -5.85 12.61 -12.44
C PHE A 180 -7.25 13.02 -11.95
N GLU A 181 -8.28 12.50 -12.64
CA GLU A 181 -9.68 12.88 -12.49
C GLU A 181 -10.24 12.67 -11.07
N ASP A 182 -9.78 11.61 -10.39
CA ASP A 182 -10.14 11.31 -9.00
C ASP A 182 -9.66 12.40 -8.02
N ALA A 183 -8.52 13.05 -8.29
CA ALA A 183 -8.07 14.16 -7.48
C ALA A 183 -8.84 15.45 -7.77
N LYS A 184 -9.30 15.67 -9.02
CA LYS A 184 -10.19 16.81 -9.33
C LYS A 184 -11.51 16.68 -8.58
N VAL A 185 -12.11 15.49 -8.57
CA VAL A 185 -13.37 15.21 -7.85
C VAL A 185 -13.16 15.39 -6.34
N SER A 186 -12.07 14.86 -5.80
CA SER A 186 -11.72 15.00 -4.38
C SER A 186 -11.46 16.45 -3.99
N LEU A 187 -10.78 17.23 -4.84
CA LEU A 187 -10.53 18.65 -4.65
C LEU A 187 -11.84 19.45 -4.68
N LYS A 188 -12.71 19.20 -5.66
CA LYS A 188 -14.02 19.86 -5.77
C LYS A 188 -14.89 19.59 -4.54
N GLN A 189 -14.97 18.35 -4.09
CA GLN A 189 -15.74 17.99 -2.90
C GLN A 189 -15.18 18.67 -1.65
N THR A 190 -13.85 18.77 -1.55
CA THR A 190 -13.18 19.39 -0.41
C THR A 190 -13.39 20.91 -0.37
N LEU A 191 -13.40 21.58 -1.53
CA LEU A 191 -13.74 23.00 -1.63
C LEU A 191 -15.21 23.26 -1.23
N LEU A 192 -16.13 22.39 -1.64
CA LEU A 192 -17.54 22.47 -1.25
C LEU A 192 -17.72 22.26 0.26
N ASP A 193 -16.99 21.31 0.85
CA ASP A 193 -17.05 21.05 2.29
C ASP A 193 -16.46 22.21 3.10
N GLN A 194 -15.46 22.91 2.54
CA GLN A 194 -14.89 24.13 3.15
C GLN A 194 -15.86 25.30 3.09
N GLN A 195 -16.52 25.51 1.95
CA GLN A 195 -17.53 26.56 1.83
C GLN A 195 -18.68 26.33 2.82
N ARG A 196 -19.15 25.08 2.94
CA ARG A 196 -20.18 24.71 3.92
C ARG A 196 -19.76 24.92 5.38
N LYS A 197 -18.46 24.84 5.70
CA LYS A 197 -17.96 25.13 7.04
C LYS A 197 -17.97 26.63 7.32
N ILE A 198 -17.53 27.44 6.35
CA ILE A 198 -17.59 28.91 6.40
C ILE A 198 -19.04 29.38 6.53
N ASP A 199 -19.95 28.82 5.72
CA ASP A 199 -21.39 29.15 5.75
C ASP A 199 -22.06 28.78 7.08
N ARG A 200 -21.46 27.85 7.85
CA ARG A 200 -21.91 27.43 9.18
C ARG A 200 -21.22 28.19 10.32
N GLY A 201 -20.35 29.16 10.01
CA GLY A 201 -19.66 29.99 11.01
C GLY A 201 -18.51 29.30 11.75
N TYR A 202 -17.91 28.27 11.15
CA TYR A 202 -16.70 27.60 11.67
C TYR A 202 -15.42 28.09 11.00
#